data_AF-A0A1V5J519-F1
#
_entry.id   AF-A0A1V5J519-F1
#
_cell.length_a   1.000
_cell.length_b   1.000
_cell.length_c   1.000
_cell.angle_alpha   90.00
_cell.angle_beta   90.00
_cell.angle_gamma   90.00
#
_symmetry.space_group_name_H-M   'P 1'
#
loop_
_entity.id
_entity.type
_entity.pdbx_description
1 polymer ?
#
loop_
_entity_poly.entity_id
_entity_poly.type
_entity_poly.pdbx_seq_one_letter_code
_entity_poly.pdbx_strand_id
1 'polypeptide(L)'
;MQYWSERAFPCRCISGGNHDIYHESSRNVFLLLGGAGVKHGVAFDHPVEIIDVAPTISKLLGIRPPAQATGRVLEEALRSGV
;
A
#
# COMPACT_ATOMS: atom_id res chain seq x y z
N MET A 1 -12.30 15.56 -26.63
CA MET A 1 -11.42 14.40 -26.83
C MET A 1 -11.00 13.89 -25.45
N GLN A 2 -11.78 12.99 -24.85
CA GLN A 2 -11.47 12.30 -23.59
C GLN A 2 -11.43 10.82 -23.95
N TYR A 3 -10.31 10.14 -23.69
CA TYR A 3 -10.14 8.72 -23.94
C TYR A 3 -10.28 7.99 -22.61
N TRP A 4 -11.45 7.42 -22.35
CA TRP A 4 -11.70 6.44 -21.29
C TRP A 4 -11.98 5.09 -21.95
N SER A 5 -11.16 4.08 -21.64
CA SER A 5 -11.35 2.70 -22.10
C SER A 5 -12.09 1.93 -21.00
N GLU A 6 -13.38 1.64 -21.21
CA GLU A 6 -14.24 0.80 -20.37
C GLU A 6 -13.90 -0.70 -20.47
N ARG A 7 -12.63 -1.08 -20.31
CA ARG A 7 -12.30 -2.49 -20.12
C ARG A 7 -12.52 -2.86 -18.66
N ALA A 8 -13.77 -3.24 -18.40
CA ALA A 8 -14.16 -4.01 -17.22
C ALA A 8 -13.27 -5.26 -17.12
N PHE A 9 -12.49 -5.35 -16.05
CA PHE A 9 -11.86 -6.61 -15.64
C PHE A 9 -12.99 -7.56 -15.21
N PRO A 10 -13.11 -8.77 -15.80
CA PRO A 10 -14.21 -9.67 -15.47
C PRO A 10 -13.96 -10.33 -14.11
N CYS A 11 -14.28 -9.65 -13.02
CA CYS A 11 -14.47 -10.29 -11.72
C CYS A 11 -15.89 -10.86 -11.67
N ARG A 12 -16.08 -12.06 -12.24
CA ARG A 12 -17.36 -12.77 -12.13
C ARG A 12 -17.40 -13.59 -10.83
N CYS A 13 -17.68 -12.92 -9.72
CA CYS A 13 -18.21 -13.54 -8.50
C CYS A 13 -19.56 -12.90 -8.17
N ILE A 14 -20.64 -13.63 -8.41
CA ILE A 14 -21.99 -13.28 -7.98
C ILE A 14 -22.12 -13.71 -6.51
N SER A 15 -21.76 -12.82 -5.58
CA SER A 15 -22.33 -12.64 -4.25
C SER A 15 -21.86 -11.29 -3.70
N GLY A 16 -22.77 -10.52 -3.11
CA GLY A 16 -22.62 -9.07 -2.95
C GLY A 16 -21.44 -8.63 -2.06
N GLY A 17 -20.79 -7.53 -2.46
CA GLY A 17 -20.26 -6.45 -1.61
C GLY A 17 -19.43 -6.78 -0.35
N ASN A 18 -18.87 -7.99 -0.22
CA ASN A 18 -18.10 -8.38 0.95
C ASN A 18 -16.59 -8.31 0.67
N HIS A 19 -15.81 -7.97 1.69
CA HIS A 19 -14.35 -8.06 1.69
C HIS A 19 -13.96 -9.54 1.73
N ASP A 20 -13.92 -10.19 0.57
CA ASP A 20 -13.37 -11.53 0.45
C ASP A 20 -11.88 -11.50 0.80
N ILE A 21 -11.46 -12.20 1.85
CA ILE A 21 -10.05 -12.22 2.32
C ILE A 21 -9.23 -13.34 1.67
N TYR A 22 -9.87 -14.23 0.91
CA TYR A 22 -9.27 -15.42 0.34
C TYR A 22 -8.91 -15.26 -1.13
N HIS A 23 -9.69 -14.47 -1.88
CA HIS A 23 -9.38 -14.21 -3.29
C HIS A 23 -8.28 -13.15 -3.44
N GLU A 24 -7.31 -13.44 -4.30
CA GLU A 24 -6.13 -12.59 -4.53
C GLU A 24 -6.51 -11.17 -4.97
N SER A 25 -7.55 -11.02 -5.81
CA SER A 25 -8.02 -9.71 -6.27
C SER A 25 -8.47 -8.77 -5.15
N SER A 26 -8.80 -9.31 -3.98
CA SER A 26 -9.25 -8.56 -2.82
C SER A 26 -8.10 -8.27 -1.83
N ARG A 27 -7.00 -9.03 -1.93
CA ARG A 27 -5.78 -8.85 -1.11
C ARG A 27 -4.76 -7.92 -1.79
N ASN A 28 -4.76 -7.89 -3.12
CA ASN A 28 -3.86 -7.06 -3.93
C ASN A 28 -4.48 -5.68 -4.15
N VAL A 29 -4.34 -4.83 -3.13
CA VAL A 29 -4.76 -3.41 -3.17
C VAL A 29 -3.56 -2.50 -3.47
N PHE A 30 -3.82 -1.26 -3.88
CA PHE A 30 -2.75 -0.28 -4.12
C PHE A 30 -2.35 0.43 -2.83
N LEU A 31 -1.06 0.74 -2.70
CA LEU A 31 -0.50 1.65 -1.71
C LEU A 31 0.16 2.83 -2.43
N LEU A 32 -0.19 4.05 -2.04
CA LEU A 32 0.45 5.28 -2.54
C LEU A 32 0.93 6.11 -1.36
N LEU A 33 2.21 6.46 -1.37
CA LEU A 33 2.84 7.34 -0.38
C LEU A 33 3.25 8.64 -1.05
N GLY A 34 3.00 9.77 -0.40
CA GLY A 34 3.40 11.09 -0.90
C GLY A 34 3.42 12.12 0.21
N GLY A 35 4.40 13.02 0.15
CA GLY A 35 4.54 14.10 1.12
C GLY A 35 6.00 14.40 1.48
N ALA A 36 6.18 15.24 2.50
CA ALA A 36 7.49 15.51 3.06
C ALA A 36 8.11 14.22 3.61
N GLY A 37 9.40 13.99 3.33
CA GLY A 37 10.14 12.80 3.76
C GLY A 37 9.94 11.55 2.90
N VAL A 38 9.03 11.56 1.92
CA VAL A 38 8.80 10.42 1.01
C VAL A 38 9.57 10.61 -0.31
N LYS A 39 10.16 9.55 -0.86
CA LYS A 39 10.82 9.59 -2.18
C LYS A 39 9.76 9.64 -3.29
N HIS A 40 10.05 10.37 -4.36
CA HIS A 40 9.18 10.43 -5.54
C HIS A 40 9.64 9.44 -6.62
N GLY A 41 8.68 8.89 -7.38
CA GLY A 41 8.97 8.03 -8.54
C GLY A 41 9.47 6.63 -8.20
N VAL A 42 9.31 6.19 -6.94
CA VAL A 42 9.66 4.84 -6.51
C VAL A 42 8.46 3.91 -6.71
N ALA A 43 8.71 2.77 -7.34
CA ALA A 43 7.80 1.64 -7.38
C ALA A 43 8.40 0.48 -6.56
N PHE A 44 7.54 -0.35 -5.99
CA PHE A 44 7.95 -1.54 -5.26
C PHE A 44 7.90 -2.75 -6.18
N ASP A 45 9.03 -3.44 -6.33
CA ASP A 45 9.14 -4.66 -7.15
C ASP A 45 8.86 -5.94 -6.33
N HIS A 46 8.51 -5.77 -5.05
CA HIS A 46 8.25 -6.84 -4.10
C HIS A 46 6.92 -6.58 -3.38
N PRO A 47 6.25 -7.63 -2.86
CA PRO A 47 5.03 -7.46 -2.08
C PRO A 47 5.24 -6.53 -0.89
N VAL A 48 4.28 -5.63 -0.70
CA VAL A 48 4.17 -4.74 0.46
C VAL A 48 2.86 -5.07 1.14
N GLU A 49 2.89 -5.18 2.46
CA GLU A 49 1.72 -5.54 3.25
C GLU A 49 1.17 -4.33 4.01
N ILE A 50 -0.13 -4.35 4.28
CA ILE A 50 -0.79 -3.26 5.03
C ILE A 50 -0.17 -3.06 6.43
N ILE A 51 0.38 -4.11 7.02
CA ILE A 51 1.04 -4.08 8.33
C ILE A 51 2.35 -3.29 8.33
N ASP A 52 2.93 -3.02 7.16
CA ASP A 52 4.17 -2.23 7.02
C ASP A 52 3.91 -0.73 7.15
N VAL A 53 2.65 -0.29 6.98
CA VAL A 53 2.30 1.14 6.95
C VAL A 53 2.51 1.81 8.31
N ALA A 54 2.04 1.18 9.39
CA ALA A 54 2.14 1.75 10.74
C ALA A 54 3.60 1.98 11.21
N PRO A 55 4.52 1.00 11.12
CA PRO A 55 5.93 1.25 11.46
C PRO A 55 6.59 2.24 10.49
N THR A 56 6.23 2.25 9.21
CA THR A 56 6.75 3.21 8.23
C THR A 56 6.37 4.65 8.54
N ILE A 57 5.10 4.91 8.87
CA ILE A 57 4.65 6.25 9.28
C ILE A 57 5.31 6.65 10.61
N SER A 58 5.46 5.69 11.53
CA SER A 58 6.12 5.98 12.82
C SER A 58 7.56 6.44 12.63
N LYS A 59 8.31 5.76 11.74
CA LYS A 59 9.64 6.17 11.32
C LYS A 59 9.62 7.57 10.68
N LEU A 60 8.71 7.79 9.73
CA LEU A 60 8.56 9.08 9.03
C LEU A 60 8.34 10.26 9.99
N LEU A 61 7.58 10.03 11.06
CA LEU A 61 7.25 11.05 12.05
C LEU A 61 8.27 11.13 13.20
N GLY A 62 9.28 10.26 13.25
CA GLY A 62 10.25 10.21 14.34
C GLY A 62 9.63 9.79 15.69
N ILE A 63 8.53 9.02 15.66
CA ILE A 63 7.85 8.53 16.87
C ILE A 63 8.11 7.04 17.08
N ARG A 64 7.86 6.58 18.31
CA ARG A 64 7.98 5.14 18.63
C ARG A 64 6.92 4.35 17.85
N PRO A 65 7.29 3.27 17.15
CA PRO A 65 6.32 2.41 16.48
C PRO A 65 5.40 1.69 17.46
N PRO A 66 4.23 1.18 17.01
CA PRO A 66 3.37 0.34 17.83
C PRO A 66 4.14 -0.87 18.36
N ALA A 67 4.01 -1.16 19.66
CA ALA A 67 4.82 -2.19 20.34
C ALA A 67 4.64 -3.62 19.80
N GLN A 68 3.58 -3.88 19.04
CA GLN A 68 3.26 -5.18 18.45
C GLN A 68 3.20 -5.10 16.92
N ALA A 69 3.79 -4.07 16.31
CA ALA A 69 3.93 -4.01 14.86
C ALA A 69 4.78 -5.19 14.38
N THR A 70 4.22 -6.01 13.48
CA THR A 70 4.91 -7.15 12.86
C THR A 70 5.46 -6.83 11.48
N GLY A 71 4.97 -5.76 10.85
CA GLY A 71 5.43 -5.30 9.54
C GLY A 71 6.81 -4.65 9.59
N ARG A 72 7.43 -4.55 8.42
CA ARG A 72 8.73 -3.88 8.24
C ARG A 72 8.54 -2.40 7.95
N VAL A 73 9.58 -1.61 8.18
CA VAL A 73 9.64 -0.23 7.68
C VAL A 73 9.98 -0.26 6.19
N LEU A 74 9.21 0.47 5.38
CA LEU A 74 9.46 0.65 3.95
C LEU A 74 10.51 1.75 3.73
N GLU A 75 11.74 1.48 4.15
CA GLU A 75 12.89 2.41 4.05
C GLU A 75 13.15 2.85 2.61
N GLU A 76 12.86 1.98 1.64
CA GLU A 76 12.96 2.28 0.21
C GLU A 76 12.08 3.47 -0.20
N ALA A 77 10.96 3.70 0.49
CA ALA A 77 10.04 4.81 0.23
C ALA A 77 10.41 6.11 0.94
N LEU A 78 11.31 6.08 1.93
CA LEU A 78 11.67 7.25 2.75
C LEU A 78 12.95 7.92 2.25
N ARG A 79 13.03 9.25 2.34
CA ARG A 79 14.26 10.01 2.05
C ARG A 79 15.30 9.76 3.14
N SER A 80 16.58 9.76 2.77
CA SER A 80 17.68 9.63 3.73
C SER A 80 17.63 10.75 4.77
N GLY A 81 17.84 10.40 6.04
CA GLY A 81 17.84 11.35 7.16
C GLY A 81 16.48 11.52 7.86
N VAL A 82 15.50 10.70 7.50
CA VAL A 82 14.28 10.44 8.27
C VAL A 82 14.51 9.24 9.20
#